data_AF-A0AAE3J4V3-F1
#
_entry.id   AF-A0AAE3J4V3-F1
#
_cell.length_a   1.000
_cell.length_b   1.000
_cell.length_c   1.000
_cell.angle_alpha   90.00
_cell.angle_beta   90.00
_cell.angle_gamma   90.00
#
_symmetry.space_group_name_H-M   'P 1'
#
loop_
_entity.id
_entity.type
_entity.pdbx_description
1 polymer ?
#
loop_
_entity_poly.entity_id
_entity_poly.type
_entity_poly.pdbx_seq_one_letter_code
_entity_poly.pdbx_strand_id
1 'polypeptide(L)'
;MANRSSNTAAVPEAKGALDRFKMEVAGELGVPLTDGYNGNLTSRQNGSVGGYMVKKMIEAQERQMSGQNGMSGQSGMGGSQM
;
A
#
# COMPACT_ATOMS: atom_id res chain seq x y z
N MET A 1 -33.28 -1.39 1.65
CA MET A 1 -32.04 -0.59 1.67
C MET A 1 -30.88 -1.46 1.24
N ALA A 2 -30.28 -1.23 0.06
CA ALA A 2 -29.08 -1.94 -0.36
C ALA A 2 -27.87 -1.22 0.25
N ASN A 3 -27.19 -1.89 1.19
CA ASN A 3 -25.94 -1.41 1.77
C ASN A 3 -24.85 -1.46 0.67
N ARG A 4 -24.71 -0.37 -0.09
CA ARG A 4 -23.60 -0.23 -1.04
C ARG A 4 -22.35 0.00 -0.20
N SER A 5 -21.60 -1.08 0.06
CA SER A 5 -20.22 -0.97 0.51
C SER A 5 -19.47 -0.16 -0.54
N SER A 6 -19.34 1.15 -0.33
CA SER A 6 -18.49 1.97 -1.20
C SER A 6 -17.06 1.60 -0.83
N ASN A 7 -16.36 0.86 -1.70
CA ASN A 7 -14.91 0.71 -1.66
C ASN A 7 -14.26 2.06 -2.04
N THR A 8 -14.54 3.09 -1.25
CA THR A 8 -13.93 4.41 -1.38
C THR A 8 -12.58 4.33 -0.69
N ALA A 9 -11.53 4.68 -1.41
CA ALA A 9 -10.20 4.81 -0.81
C ALA A 9 -10.29 5.80 0.36
N ALA A 10 -9.78 5.41 1.53
CA ALA A 10 -9.83 6.24 2.74
C ALA A 10 -9.10 7.59 2.55
N VAL A 11 -8.12 7.61 1.64
CA VAL A 11 -7.38 8.81 1.21
C VAL A 11 -7.65 9.02 -0.28
N PRO A 12 -8.55 9.94 -0.65
CA PRO A 12 -8.92 10.20 -2.05
C PRO A 12 -7.73 10.56 -2.94
N GLU A 13 -6.77 11.32 -2.40
CA GLU A 13 -5.57 11.78 -3.10
C GLU A 13 -4.66 10.62 -3.49
N ALA A 14 -4.68 9.53 -2.72
CA ALA A 14 -3.87 8.34 -2.99
C ALA A 14 -4.47 7.42 -4.07
N LYS A 15 -5.71 7.66 -4.51
CA LYS A 15 -6.42 6.77 -5.43
C LYS A 15 -5.63 6.48 -6.71
N GLY A 16 -5.07 7.51 -7.34
CA GLY A 16 -4.28 7.35 -8.56
C GLY A 16 -3.01 6.53 -8.35
N ALA A 17 -2.34 6.69 -7.21
CA ALA A 17 -1.17 5.89 -6.85
C ALA A 17 -1.55 4.44 -6.56
N LEU A 18 -2.65 4.22 -5.84
CA LEU A 18 -3.17 2.89 -5.54
C LEU A 18 -3.60 2.14 -6.81
N ASP A 19 -4.21 2.82 -7.78
CA ASP A 19 -4.60 2.21 -9.05
C ASP A 19 -3.38 1.78 -9.88
N ARG A 20 -2.33 2.60 -9.94
CA ARG A 20 -1.06 2.22 -10.59
C ARG A 20 -0.42 1.03 -9.89
N PHE A 21 -0.33 1.09 -8.57
CA PHE A 21 0.25 0.03 -7.76
C PHE A 21 -0.50 -1.30 -7.91
N LYS A 22 -1.83 -1.26 -7.98
CA LYS A 22 -2.68 -2.43 -8.26
C LYS A 22 -2.30 -3.09 -9.59
N MET A 23 -2.10 -2.29 -10.64
CA MET A 23 -1.73 -2.80 -11.97
C MET A 23 -0.31 -3.35 -12.00
N GLU A 24 0.63 -2.72 -11.30
CA GLU A 24 2.01 -3.23 -11.13
C GLU A 24 2.01 -4.59 -10.43
N VAL A 25 1.32 -4.71 -9.30
CA VAL A 25 1.20 -5.97 -8.55
C VAL A 25 0.52 -7.06 -9.38
N ALA A 26 -0.52 -6.72 -10.15
CA ALA A 26 -1.15 -7.67 -11.06
C ALA A 26 -0.18 -8.19 -12.12
N GLY A 27 0.64 -7.30 -12.69
CA GLY A 27 1.69 -7.65 -13.64
C GLY A 27 2.74 -8.58 -13.05
N GLU A 28 3.22 -8.30 -11.83
CA GLU A 28 4.16 -9.17 -11.11
C GLU A 28 3.60 -10.57 -10.84
N LEU A 29 2.30 -10.67 -10.55
CA LEU A 29 1.62 -11.94 -10.28
C LEU A 29 1.18 -12.68 -11.56
N GLY A 30 1.37 -12.09 -12.74
CA GLY A 30 0.88 -12.63 -14.01
C GLY A 30 -0.65 -12.72 -14.07
N VAL A 31 -1.37 -11.91 -13.29
CA VAL A 31 -2.83 -11.85 -13.31
C VAL A 31 -3.25 -10.87 -14.41
N PRO A 32 -4.08 -11.28 -15.37
CA PRO A 32 -4.51 -10.42 -16.48
C PRO A 32 -5.60 -9.44 -16.04
N LEU A 33 -5.28 -8.59 -15.06
CA LEU A 33 -6.15 -7.53 -14.56
C LEU A 33 -6.22 -6.39 -15.59
N THR A 34 -7.40 -5.81 -15.74
CA THR A 34 -7.64 -4.65 -16.61
C THR A 34 -8.26 -3.50 -15.84
N ASP A 35 -8.26 -2.29 -16.39
CA ASP A 35 -9.06 -1.17 -15.85
C ASP A 35 -10.57 -1.35 -16.05
N GLY A 36 -10.97 -2.32 -16.88
CA GLY A 36 -12.36 -2.63 -17.19
C GLY A 36 -12.98 -3.69 -16.27
N TYR A 37 -13.85 -4.51 -16.86
CA TYR A 37 -14.51 -5.58 -16.14
C TYR A 37 -13.55 -6.74 -15.88
N ASN A 38 -13.39 -7.12 -14.61
CA ASN A 38 -12.55 -8.25 -14.16
C ASN A 38 -13.36 -9.40 -13.52
N GLY A 39 -14.69 -9.41 -13.70
CA GLY A 39 -15.54 -10.46 -13.11
C GLY A 39 -15.43 -11.81 -13.81
N ASN A 40 -14.74 -11.87 -14.95
CA ASN A 40 -14.31 -13.10 -15.62
C ASN A 40 -13.09 -13.74 -14.93
N LEU A 41 -12.35 -13.01 -14.10
CA LEU A 41 -11.25 -13.57 -13.33
C LEU A 41 -11.80 -14.35 -12.13
N THR A 42 -11.09 -15.39 -11.72
CA THR A 42 -11.46 -16.13 -10.52
C THR A 42 -11.36 -15.22 -9.29
N SER A 43 -12.20 -15.48 -8.29
CA SER A 43 -12.13 -14.76 -7.01
C SER A 43 -10.75 -14.82 -6.37
N ARG A 44 -10.03 -15.95 -6.58
CA ARG A 44 -8.65 -16.13 -6.11
C ARG A 44 -7.68 -15.16 -6.79
N GLN A 45 -7.80 -14.94 -8.11
CA GLN A 45 -6.94 -14.01 -8.85
C GLN A 45 -7.20 -12.55 -8.45
N ASN A 46 -8.46 -12.14 -8.40
CA ASN A 46 -8.83 -10.79 -7.94
C ASN A 46 -8.36 -10.56 -6.49
N GLY A 47 -8.60 -11.56 -5.61
CA GLY A 47 -8.18 -11.51 -4.22
C GLY A 47 -6.66 -11.48 -4.04
N SER A 48 -5.90 -12.23 -4.85
CA SER A 48 -4.44 -12.25 -4.74
C SER A 48 -3.81 -10.89 -5.02
N VAL A 49 -4.30 -10.13 -6.00
CA VAL A 49 -3.77 -8.79 -6.27
C VAL A 49 -3.93 -7.88 -5.05
N GLY A 50 -5.15 -7.80 -4.48
CA GLY A 50 -5.40 -6.98 -3.30
C GLY A 50 -4.60 -7.43 -2.07
N GLY A 51 -4.47 -8.75 -1.85
CA GLY A 51 -3.68 -9.30 -0.75
C GLY A 51 -2.19 -8.96 -0.86
N TYR A 52 -1.60 -9.07 -2.05
CA TYR A 52 -0.20 -8.73 -2.28
C TYR A 52 0.07 -7.23 -2.21
N MET A 53 -0.89 -6.38 -2.62
CA MET A 53 -0.79 -4.94 -2.40
C MET A 53 -0.63 -4.62 -0.90
N VAL A 54 -1.51 -5.17 -0.06
CA VAL A 54 -1.46 -4.97 1.39
C VAL A 54 -0.15 -5.49 1.98
N LYS A 55 0.27 -6.69 1.58
CA LYS A 55 1.55 -7.28 2.02
C LYS A 55 2.73 -6.36 1.75
N LYS A 56 2.88 -5.87 0.51
CA LYS A 56 3.97 -4.96 0.13
C LYS A 56 3.90 -3.61 0.86
N MET A 57 2.70 -3.06 1.07
CA MET A 57 2.54 -1.83 1.83
C MET A 57 3.00 -2.00 3.28
N ILE A 58 2.65 -3.11 3.92
CA ILE A 58 3.10 -3.43 5.29
C ILE A 58 4.63 -3.60 5.32
N GLU A 59 5.20 -4.39 4.41
CA GLU A 59 6.66 -4.57 4.32
C GLU A 59 7.39 -3.23 4.14
N ALA A 60 6.84 -2.31 3.33
CA ALA A 60 7.40 -0.97 3.14
C ALA A 60 7.33 -0.14 4.43
N GLN A 61 6.20 -0.19 5.15
CA GLN A 61 6.04 0.48 6.44
C GLN A 61 6.97 -0.09 7.51
N GLU A 62 7.09 -1.41 7.62
CA GLU A 62 8.02 -2.08 8.54
C GLU A 62 9.48 -1.68 8.27
N ARG A 63 9.87 -1.56 7.00
CA ARG A 63 11.21 -1.07 6.61
C ARG A 63 11.44 0.39 7.00
N GLN A 64 10.43 1.25 6.84
CA GLN A 64 10.52 2.65 7.26
C GLN A 64 10.64 2.77 8.78
N MET A 65 9.83 2.03 9.53
CA MET A 65 9.84 2.05 11.00
C MET A 65 11.13 1.45 11.58
N SER A 66 11.62 0.34 11.01
CA SER A 66 12.89 -0.27 11.44
C SER A 66 14.11 0.60 11.08
N GLY A 67 14.09 1.31 9.94
CA GLY A 67 15.10 2.30 9.60
C GLY A 67 15.06 3.56 10.49
N GLN A 68 13.89 3.92 11.01
CA GLN A 68 13.73 5.11 11.85
C GLN A 68 14.22 4.90 13.30
N ASN A 69 14.27 3.65 13.77
CA ASN A 69 14.74 3.31 15.12
C ASN A 69 16.27 3.42 15.31
N GLY A 70 17.02 3.78 14.25
CA GLY A 70 18.47 4.00 14.29
C GLY A 70 18.92 5.46 14.42
N MET A 71 18.00 6.44 14.41
CA MET A 71 18.35 7.88 14.34
C MET A 71 17.99 8.70 15.59
N SER A 72 17.40 8.10 16.64
CA SER A 72 17.05 8.80 17.88
C SER A 72 18.16 8.78 18.95
N GLY A 73 19.38 8.38 18.58
CA GLY A 73 20.49 8.14 19.50
C GLY A 73 21.67 9.12 19.40
N GLN A 74 21.53 10.33 18.86
CA GLN A 74 22.62 11.33 18.95
C GLN A 74 22.16 12.77 18.77
N SER A 75 21.72 13.39 19.86
CA SER A 75 21.84 14.84 20.09
C SER A 75 21.86 15.07 21.59
N GLY A 76 22.90 14.52 22.23
CA GLY A 76 23.31 14.97 23.54
C GLY A 76 23.93 16.37 23.44
N MET A 77 23.51 17.25 24.34
CA MET A 77 24.38 18.14 25.11
C MET A 77 25.42 18.94 24.30
N GLY A 78 25.05 20.16 23.91
CA GLY A 78 25.98 21.29 23.79
C GLY A 78 25.27 22.51 24.36
N GLY A 79 25.42 22.79 25.66
CA GLY A 79 26.28 23.89 26.11
C GLY A 79 25.56 25.22 25.88
N SER A 80 24.82 25.76 26.86
CA SER A 80 25.36 26.67 27.88
C SER A 80 26.54 27.51 27.38
N GLN A 81 26.34 28.84 27.35
CA GLN A 81 27.22 29.98 26.98
C GLN A 81 26.62 30.72 25.78
N MET A 82 26.23 32.00 25.84
CA MET A 82 26.41 33.11 26.80
C MET A 82 25.21 34.07 26.65
#